data_AF-A0A3N5GYB8-F1
#
_entry.id   AF-A0A3N5GYB8-F1
#
_cell.length_a   1.000
_cell.length_b   1.000
_cell.length_c   1.000
_cell.angle_alpha   90.00
_cell.angle_beta   90.00
_cell.angle_gamma   90.00
#
_symmetry.space_group_name_H-M   'P 1'
#
loop_
_entity.id
_entity.type
_entity.pdbx_description
1 polymer ?
#
loop_
_entity_poly.entity_id
_entity_poly.type
_entity_poly.pdbx_seq_one_letter_code
_entity_poly.pdbx_strand_id
1 'polypeptide(L)' 'MSRPGSGKKPATRSLKQRVKTGKGRTVSQKIWLERQLNDPYVKEARRLGYRSRAAFKLI' A
#
# COMPACT_ATOMS: atom_id res chain seq x y z
N MET A 1 30.17 0.43 -28.01
CA MET A 1 28.78 0.29 -28.51
C MET A 1 27.85 0.25 -27.31
N SER A 2 27.26 1.38 -26.92
CA SER A 2 26.41 1.47 -25.71
C SER A 2 24.96 1.19 -26.07
N ARG A 3 24.33 0.21 -25.41
CA ARG A 3 22.89 -0.05 -25.51
C ARG A 3 22.17 0.93 -24.59
N PRO A 4 21.21 1.75 -25.06
CA PRO A 4 20.45 2.62 -24.17
C PRO A 4 19.47 1.74 -23.38
N GLY A 5 19.72 1.58 -22.08
CA GLY A 5 18.79 0.95 -21.16
C GLY A 5 17.52 1.78 -21.09
N SER A 6 16.42 1.25 -21.61
CA SER A 6 15.09 1.86 -21.56
C SER A 6 14.69 2.16 -20.11
N GLY A 7 14.76 3.43 -19.72
CA GLY A 7 14.24 3.93 -18.46
C GLY A 7 12.72 3.82 -18.41
N LYS A 8 12.22 2.67 -17.96
CA LYS A 8 10.80 2.49 -17.64
C LYS A 8 10.49 3.38 -16.43
N LYS A 9 9.89 4.56 -16.68
CA LYS A 9 9.30 5.39 -15.63
C LYS A 9 8.35 4.49 -14.82
N PRO A 10 8.52 4.35 -13.49
CA PRO A 10 7.61 3.53 -12.71
C PRO A 10 6.23 4.18 -12.84
N ALA A 11 5.29 3.43 -13.43
CA ALA A 11 3.90 3.82 -13.47
C ALA A 11 3.47 4.24 -12.06
N THR A 12 2.69 5.30 -11.97
CA THR A 12 2.15 5.96 -10.76
C THR A 12 1.25 5.06 -9.89
N ARG A 13 1.45 3.73 -9.94
CA ARG A 13 0.86 2.79 -9.00
C ARG A 13 1.58 2.98 -7.68
N SER A 14 0.86 3.48 -6.69
CA SER A 14 1.34 3.49 -5.31
C SER A 14 1.91 2.12 -4.97
N LEU A 15 3.19 2.07 -4.61
CA LEU A 15 3.86 0.82 -4.24
C LEU A 15 3.07 0.19 -3.10
N LYS A 16 2.49 -0.99 -3.34
CA LYS A 16 1.77 -1.74 -2.31
C LYS A 16 2.78 -2.17 -1.25
N GLN A 17 2.50 -1.84 0.00
CA GLN A 17 3.36 -2.17 1.12
C GLN A 17 3.16 -3.64 1.48
N ARG A 18 4.22 -4.44 1.31
CA ARG A 18 4.23 -5.86 1.68
C ARG A 18 4.63 -6.02 3.15
N VAL A 19 4.15 -7.08 3.78
CA VAL A 19 4.59 -7.44 5.15
C VAL A 19 6.06 -7.87 5.08
N LYS A 20 6.93 -7.15 5.79
CA LYS A 20 8.40 -7.34 5.74
C LYS A 20 8.86 -8.67 6.36
N THR A 21 8.15 -9.15 7.38
CA THR A 21 8.57 -10.34 8.14
C THR A 21 7.41 -11.32 8.27
N GLY A 22 7.55 -12.52 7.71
CA GLY A 22 6.50 -13.56 7.75
C GLY A 22 6.71 -14.65 8.81
N LYS A 23 7.82 -14.65 9.54
CA LYS A 23 8.19 -15.74 10.47
C LYS A 23 7.12 -15.87 11.57
N GLY A 24 6.51 -17.05 11.69
CA GLY A 24 5.46 -17.36 12.68
C GLY A 24 4.04 -16.93 12.30
N ARG A 25 3.78 -16.50 11.06
CA ARG A 25 2.42 -16.10 10.61
C ARG A 25 1.87 -17.09 9.60
N THR A 26 0.60 -17.46 9.76
CA THR A 26 -0.13 -18.24 8.75
C THR A 26 -0.38 -17.40 7.49
N VAL A 27 -0.69 -18.07 6.38
CA VAL A 27 -1.02 -17.42 5.10
C VAL A 27 -2.17 -16.42 5.29
N SER A 28 -3.21 -16.82 6.02
CA SER A 28 -4.37 -15.98 6.32
C SER A 28 -3.99 -14.74 7.13
N GLN A 29 -3.09 -14.87 8.11
CA GLN A 29 -2.59 -13.74 8.90
C GLN A 29 -1.77 -12.76 8.04
N LYS A 30 -0.95 -13.28 7.12
CA LYS A 30 -0.18 -12.45 6.19
C LYS A 30 -1.10 -11.66 5.25
N ILE A 31 -2.10 -12.31 4.65
CA ILE A 31 -3.08 -11.66 3.76
C ILE A 31 -3.85 -10.57 4.52
N TRP A 32 -4.28 -10.86 5.75
CA TRP A 32 -4.98 -9.88 6.58
C TRP A 32 -4.10 -8.65 6.87
N LEU A 33 -2.83 -8.85 7.23
CA LEU A 33 -1.89 -7.74 7.48
C LEU A 33 -1.60 -6.94 6.21
N GLU A 34 -1.37 -7.60 5.07
CA GLU A 34 -1.18 -6.92 3.80
C GLU A 34 -2.40 -6.08 3.41
N ARG A 35 -3.61 -6.55 3.72
CA ARG A 35 -4.84 -5.78 3.49
C ARG A 35 -4.90 -4.53 4.36
N GLN A 36 -4.55 -4.61 5.65
CA GLN A 36 -4.55 -3.45 6.53
C GLN A 36 -3.48 -2.42 6.13
N LEU A 37 -2.29 -2.87 5.74
CA LEU A 37 -1.20 -1.98 5.31
C LEU A 37 -1.52 -1.28 3.98
N ASN A 38 -2.37 -1.87 3.15
CA ASN A 38 -2.75 -1.34 1.83
C ASN A 38 -4.17 -0.78 1.79
N ASP A 39 -4.78 -0.53 2.94
CA ASP A 39 -6.12 0.07 3.01
C ASP A 39 -6.13 1.45 2.29
N PRO A 40 -6.98 1.64 1.26
CA PRO A 40 -6.97 2.86 0.44
C PRO A 40 -7.46 4.09 1.22
N TYR A 41 -8.34 3.92 2.20
CA TYR A 41 -8.93 5.01 2.96
C TYR A 41 -7.94 5.64 3.93
N VAL A 42 -6.90 4.90 4.34
CA VAL A 42 -5.80 5.49 5.12
C VAL A 42 -5.03 6.52 4.29
N LYS A 43 -4.77 6.22 3.02
CA LYS A 43 -4.10 7.17 2.11
C LYS A 43 -5.01 8.34 1.77
N GLU A 44 -6.28 8.04 1.49
CA GLU A 44 -7.28 9.04 1.16
C GLU A 44 -7.55 9.99 2.33
N ALA A 45 -7.60 9.47 3.58
CA ALA A 45 -7.72 10.27 4.79
C ALA A 45 -6.57 11.27 4.90
N ARG A 46 -5.33 10.80 4.71
CA ARG A 46 -4.14 11.68 4.75
C ARG A 46 -4.16 12.71 3.62
N ARG A 47 -4.63 12.35 2.43
CA ARG A 47 -4.76 13.26 1.28
C ARG A 47 -5.79 14.35 1.54
N LEU A 48 -6.93 14.00 2.15
CA LEU A 48 -8.04 14.91 2.44
C LEU A 48 -7.90 15.63 3.79
N GLY A 49 -6.84 15.37 4.56
CA GLY A 49 -6.61 16.00 5.87
C GLY A 49 -7.48 15.44 7.01
N TYR A 50 -8.13 14.29 6.82
CA TYR A 50 -8.87 13.63 7.88
C TYR A 50 -7.93 12.97 8.90
N ARG A 51 -8.29 13.08 10.19
CA ARG A 51 -7.52 12.47 11.29
C ARG A 51 -7.54 10.93 11.29
N SER A 52 -8.56 10.30 10.72
CA SER A 52 -8.69 8.84 10.69
C SER A 52 -9.48 8.33 9.48
N ARG A 53 -9.28 7.06 9.11
CA ARG A 53 -10.09 6.38 8.07
C ARG A 53 -11.57 6.22 8.44
N ALA A 54 -11.92 6.40 9.73
CA ALA A 54 -13.30 6.29 10.18
C ALA A 54 -14.16 7.46 9.69
N ALA A 55 -13.54 8.58 9.28
CA ALA A 55 -14.25 9.70 8.67
C ALA A 55 -15.07 9.27 7.44
N PHE A 56 -14.55 8.33 6.63
CA PHE A 56 -15.28 7.77 5.47
C PHE A 56 -16.48 6.88 5.83
N LYS A 57 -16.70 6.59 7.12
CA LYS A 57 -17.81 5.77 7.60
C LYS A 57 -18.90 6.58 8.30
N LEU A 58 -18.66 7.87 8.52
CA LEU A 58 -19.60 8.79 9.18
C LEU A 58 -20.48 9.56 8.18
N ILE A 59 -20.44 9.12 6.93
CA ILE A 59 -21.33 9.48 5.82
C ILE A 59 -22.35 8.37 5.67
#